data_AF-A0A0A2G1X0-F1
#
_entry.id   AF-A0A0A2G1X0-F1
#
_cell.length_a   1.000
_cell.length_b   1.000
_cell.length_c   1.000
_cell.angle_alpha   90.00
_cell.angle_beta   90.00
_cell.angle_gamma   90.00
#
_symmetry.space_group_name_H-M   'P 1'
#
loop_
_entity.id
_entity.type
_entity.pdbx_description
1 polymer ?
#
loop_
_entity_poly.entity_id
_entity_poly.type
_entity_poly.pdbx_seq_one_letter_code
_entity_poly.pdbx_strand_id
1 'polypeptide(L)'
;MLFGLLLTVSCAYGQGEYPTSLVIKRLESKPTQVFYLHQLHKITFEAGKMHVTMQNGWSLPENGIFPLKQIEKCTFSTELPTTDNEAIVPNEGVYSCYEEGDRLKFNGLDAQTSYNLRIFNVSGSLIYTAEQFQSSQSIDTSLWSAGVYLISINNQPIKFVKQ
;
A
#
# COMPACT_ATOMS: atom_id res chain seq x y z
N MET A 1 -65.57 0.80 1.15
CA MET A 1 -64.24 1.37 1.48
C MET A 1 -63.53 0.37 2.38
N LEU A 2 -62.47 -0.29 1.89
CA LEU A 2 -61.62 -1.17 2.70
C LEU A 2 -60.18 -0.73 2.47
N PHE A 3 -59.59 -0.06 3.48
CA PHE A 3 -58.19 0.35 3.47
C PHE A 3 -57.32 -0.87 3.74
N GLY A 4 -56.64 -1.39 2.71
CA GLY A 4 -55.61 -2.41 2.86
C GLY A 4 -54.27 -1.75 3.17
N LEU A 5 -53.85 -1.80 4.43
CA LEU A 5 -52.52 -1.35 4.86
C LEU A 5 -51.48 -2.40 4.45
N LEU A 6 -50.69 -2.12 3.41
CA LEU A 6 -49.57 -2.96 2.99
C LEU A 6 -48.36 -2.68 3.91
N LEU A 7 -48.06 -3.58 4.84
CA LEU A 7 -46.83 -3.57 5.62
C LEU A 7 -45.71 -4.16 4.76
N THR A 8 -44.93 -3.31 4.09
CA THR A 8 -43.69 -3.73 3.44
C THR A 8 -42.63 -3.95 4.51
N VAL A 9 -42.26 -5.21 4.75
CA VAL A 9 -41.08 -5.57 5.53
C VAL A 9 -39.87 -5.25 4.66
N SER A 10 -39.31 -4.05 4.82
CA SER A 10 -37.99 -3.72 4.30
C SER A 10 -36.96 -4.50 5.11
N CYS A 11 -36.51 -5.62 4.56
CA CYS A 11 -35.27 -6.25 5.00
C CYS A 11 -34.14 -5.27 4.72
N ALA A 12 -33.79 -4.45 5.70
CA ALA A 12 -32.54 -3.73 5.71
C ALA A 12 -31.44 -4.79 5.79
N TYR A 13 -30.93 -5.22 4.63
CA TYR A 13 -29.65 -5.90 4.55
C TYR A 13 -28.60 -4.89 5.00
N GLY A 14 -28.33 -4.84 6.31
CA GLY A 14 -27.13 -4.20 6.81
C GLY A 14 -25.97 -4.91 6.12
N GLN A 15 -25.30 -4.23 5.20
CA GLN A 15 -24.03 -4.69 4.67
C GLN A 15 -23.07 -4.68 5.86
N GLY A 16 -22.85 -5.84 6.48
CA GLY A 16 -21.85 -5.97 7.52
C GLY A 16 -20.49 -5.67 6.89
N GLU A 17 -19.82 -4.61 7.35
CA GLU A 17 -18.44 -4.37 6.98
C GLU A 17 -17.58 -5.41 7.70
N TYR A 18 -17.09 -6.39 6.93
CA TYR A 18 -16.18 -7.39 7.45
C TYR A 18 -14.75 -6.86 7.39
N PRO A 19 -13.92 -7.10 8.42
CA PRO A 19 -12.51 -6.75 8.36
C PRO A 19 -11.85 -7.33 7.12
N THR A 20 -11.00 -6.54 6.47
CA THR A 20 -10.25 -6.94 5.27
C THR A 20 -8.74 -7.05 5.55
N SER A 21 -8.29 -6.51 6.69
CA SER A 21 -6.88 -6.48 7.08
C SER A 21 -6.65 -6.86 8.54
N LEU A 22 -5.44 -7.34 8.83
CA LEU A 22 -4.85 -7.44 10.16
C LEU A 22 -3.79 -6.34 10.28
N VAL A 23 -3.95 -5.45 11.25
CA VAL A 23 -3.03 -4.37 11.57
C VAL A 23 -2.29 -4.71 12.86
N ILE A 24 -0.96 -4.68 12.82
CA ILE A 24 -0.06 -4.91 13.95
C ILE A 24 0.69 -3.62 14.23
N LYS A 25 0.24 -2.92 15.25
CA LYS A 25 0.91 -1.74 15.80
C LYS A 25 2.05 -2.18 16.70
N ARG A 26 3.24 -1.62 16.48
CA ARG A 26 4.46 -2.00 17.19
C ARG A 26 4.97 -0.86 18.07
N LEU A 27 5.62 -1.25 19.17
CA LEU A 27 6.31 -0.34 20.09
C LEU A 27 7.61 0.20 19.47
N GLU A 28 8.27 1.13 20.16
CA GLU A 28 9.64 1.60 19.85
C GLU A 28 9.79 2.24 18.46
N SER A 29 8.75 2.94 17.97
CA SER A 29 8.74 3.60 16.65
C SER A 29 8.96 2.65 15.46
N LYS A 30 8.73 1.34 15.66
CA LYS A 30 8.73 0.37 14.57
C LYS A 30 7.50 0.59 13.68
N PRO A 31 7.63 0.41 12.35
CA PRO A 31 6.51 0.65 11.45
C PRO A 31 5.38 -0.32 11.74
N THR A 32 4.15 0.18 11.74
CA THR A 32 2.93 -0.63 11.71
C THR A 32 3.00 -1.60 10.54
N GLN A 33 2.52 -2.82 10.73
CA GLN A 33 2.45 -3.84 9.69
C GLN A 33 1.00 -4.18 9.41
N VAL A 34 0.64 -4.29 8.15
CA VAL A 34 -0.72 -4.53 7.69
C VAL A 34 -0.72 -5.68 6.70
N PHE A 35 -1.55 -6.68 7.00
CA PHE A 35 -1.70 -7.86 6.19
C PHE A 35 -3.13 -7.97 5.68
N TYR A 36 -3.30 -8.13 4.37
CA TYR A 36 -4.63 -8.42 3.80
C TYR A 36 -5.08 -9.83 4.20
N LEU A 37 -6.28 -9.95 4.77
CA LEU A 37 -6.78 -11.21 5.31
C LEU A 37 -7.00 -12.27 4.23
N HIS A 38 -7.41 -11.86 3.03
CA HIS A 38 -7.59 -12.79 1.91
C HIS A 38 -6.26 -13.43 1.44
N GLN A 39 -5.13 -12.80 1.77
CA GLN A 39 -3.78 -13.31 1.49
C GLN A 39 -3.14 -13.95 2.72
N LEU A 40 -3.74 -13.83 3.91
CA LEU A 40 -3.20 -14.42 5.12
C LEU A 40 -3.50 -15.93 5.11
N HIS A 41 -2.48 -16.74 5.38
CA HIS A 41 -2.63 -18.19 5.49
C HIS A 41 -2.74 -18.64 6.94
N LYS A 42 -1.82 -18.19 7.80
CA LYS A 42 -1.74 -18.65 9.19
C LYS A 42 -1.11 -17.62 10.11
N ILE A 43 -1.58 -17.57 11.35
CA ILE A 43 -0.92 -16.89 12.47
C ILE A 43 -0.66 -17.92 13.56
N THR A 44 0.57 -18.00 14.06
CA THR A 44 0.93 -18.85 15.20
C THR A 44 1.72 -18.08 16.23
N PHE A 45 1.66 -18.54 17.47
CA PHE A 45 2.37 -17.95 18.60
C PHE A 45 3.28 -19.02 19.20
N GLU A 46 4.59 -18.79 19.16
CA GLU A 46 5.59 -19.73 19.65
C GLU A 46 6.82 -18.97 20.16
N ALA A 47 7.44 -19.47 21.23
CA ALA A 47 8.70 -18.94 21.78
C ALA A 47 8.70 -17.40 21.99
N GLY A 48 7.57 -16.84 22.45
CA GLY A 48 7.43 -15.40 22.70
C GLY A 48 7.33 -14.53 21.44
N LYS A 49 7.03 -15.14 20.29
CA LYS A 49 6.92 -14.49 18.98
C LYS A 49 5.58 -14.82 18.33
N MET A 50 5.07 -13.87 17.57
CA MET A 50 3.98 -14.07 16.61
C MET A 50 4.59 -14.34 15.24
N HIS A 51 4.12 -15.39 14.59
CA HIS A 51 4.50 -15.80 13.26
C HIS A 51 3.32 -15.61 12.32
N VAL A 52 3.53 -14.88 11.23
CA VAL A 52 2.54 -14.64 10.18
C VAL A 52 3.01 -15.31 8.91
N THR A 53 2.13 -16.09 8.28
CA THR A 53 2.38 -16.73 7.00
C THR A 53 1.32 -16.28 6.01
N MET A 54 1.75 -15.81 4.83
CA MET A 54 0.87 -15.45 3.73
C MET A 54 0.68 -16.64 2.78
N GLN A 55 -0.41 -16.60 2.03
CA GLN A 55 -0.65 -17.46 0.89
C GLN A 55 0.42 -17.15 -0.18
N ASN A 56 0.92 -18.17 -0.87
CA ASN A 56 1.81 -18.06 -2.05
C ASN A 56 3.23 -17.47 -1.85
N GLY A 57 3.94 -17.82 -0.77
CA GLY A 57 5.42 -17.67 -0.73
C GLY A 57 5.95 -16.22 -0.81
N TRP A 58 5.12 -15.24 -0.50
CA TRP A 58 5.51 -13.83 -0.48
C TRP A 58 6.59 -13.58 0.58
N SER A 59 7.60 -12.78 0.22
CA SER A 59 8.62 -12.33 1.16
C SER A 59 8.01 -11.30 2.12
N LEU A 60 7.99 -11.61 3.41
CA LEU A 60 7.49 -10.72 4.45
C LEU A 60 8.62 -9.92 5.10
N PRO A 61 8.34 -8.69 5.58
CA PRO A 61 9.23 -8.00 6.50
C PRO A 61 9.59 -8.89 7.70
N GLU A 62 10.86 -8.93 8.08
CA GLU A 62 11.35 -9.73 9.22
C GLU A 62 10.95 -11.21 9.11
N ASN A 63 10.75 -11.72 7.89
CA ASN A 63 10.26 -13.07 7.58
C ASN A 63 8.90 -13.40 8.24
N GLY A 64 8.08 -12.39 8.54
CA GLY A 64 6.79 -12.57 9.21
C GLY A 64 6.90 -12.93 10.69
N ILE A 65 8.04 -12.66 11.33
CA ILE A 65 8.28 -13.00 12.74
C ILE A 65 8.34 -11.73 13.58
N PHE A 66 7.42 -11.61 14.53
CA PHE A 66 7.26 -10.43 15.37
C PHE A 66 7.40 -10.79 16.86
N PRO A 67 8.41 -10.29 17.58
CA PRO A 67 8.50 -10.49 19.03
C PRO A 67 7.28 -9.89 19.75
N LEU A 68 6.62 -10.67 20.62
CA LEU A 68 5.41 -10.20 21.32
C LEU A 68 5.66 -8.96 22.18
N LYS A 69 6.86 -8.86 22.77
CA LYS A 69 7.30 -7.68 23.55
C LYS A 69 7.36 -6.38 22.74
N GLN A 70 7.34 -6.46 21.41
CA GLN A 70 7.37 -5.30 20.50
C GLN A 70 6.01 -5.03 19.87
N ILE A 71 4.98 -5.82 20.18
CA ILE A 71 3.63 -5.62 19.68
C ILE A 71 2.86 -4.81 20.71
N GLU A 72 2.37 -3.63 20.30
CA GLU A 72 1.48 -2.80 21.11
C GLU A 72 0.03 -3.29 20.98
N LYS A 73 -0.41 -3.53 19.75
CA LYS A 73 -1.80 -3.89 19.45
C LYS A 73 -1.94 -4.65 18.14
N CYS A 74 -2.78 -5.68 18.11
CA CYS A 74 -3.25 -6.32 16.88
C CYS A 74 -4.74 -6.04 16.68
N THR A 75 -5.14 -5.58 15.50
CA THR A 75 -6.54 -5.23 15.20
C THR A 75 -6.94 -5.78 13.83
N PHE A 76 -8.09 -6.44 13.74
CA PHE A 76 -8.73 -6.72 12.46
C PHE A 76 -9.52 -5.47 12.05
N SER A 77 -9.17 -4.86 10.91
CA SER A 77 -9.71 -3.58 10.48
C SER A 77 -10.49 -3.68 9.16
N THR A 78 -11.56 -2.88 9.05
CA THR A 78 -12.27 -2.62 7.79
C THR A 78 -11.62 -1.47 7.00
N GLU A 79 -10.73 -0.70 7.63
CA GLU A 79 -9.99 0.37 6.99
C GLU A 79 -9.02 -0.20 5.95
N LEU A 80 -8.99 0.43 4.78
CA LEU A 80 -7.97 0.14 3.78
C LEU A 80 -6.60 0.42 4.42
N PRO A 81 -5.61 -0.48 4.30
CA PRO A 81 -4.25 -0.36 4.87
C PRO A 81 -3.48 0.94 4.57
N THR A 82 -4.07 1.82 3.79
CA THR A 82 -3.48 3.02 3.20
C THR A 82 -3.75 4.30 4.01
N THR A 83 -4.57 4.28 5.08
CA THR A 83 -4.88 5.49 5.85
C THR A 83 -3.78 5.86 6.85
N ASP A 84 -3.13 4.89 7.48
CA ASP A 84 -1.89 5.10 8.25
C ASP A 84 -0.73 4.46 7.49
N ASN A 85 -0.08 5.28 6.65
CA ASN A 85 1.05 4.93 5.79
C ASN A 85 1.87 3.75 6.36
N GLU A 86 1.67 2.55 5.83
CA GLU A 86 2.83 1.69 5.64
C GLU A 86 3.79 2.55 4.81
N ALA A 87 4.93 2.87 5.41
CA ALA A 87 6.10 3.07 4.58
C ALA A 87 6.14 1.82 3.71
N ILE A 88 5.86 1.98 2.42
CA ILE A 88 6.39 1.09 1.41
C ILE A 88 7.86 1.08 1.75
N VAL A 89 8.31 0.08 2.50
CA VAL A 89 9.72 -0.07 2.84
C VAL A 89 10.33 -0.25 1.47
N PRO A 90 11.07 0.76 0.96
CA PRO A 90 11.81 0.52 -0.25
C PRO A 90 12.67 -0.67 0.12
N ASN A 91 12.53 -1.77 -0.62
CA ASN A 91 13.63 -2.71 -0.67
C ASN A 91 14.86 -1.81 -0.90
N GLU A 92 15.86 -1.82 -0.01
CA GLU A 92 16.97 -0.86 0.00
C GLU A 92 17.76 -0.97 -1.32
N GLY A 93 17.20 -0.35 -2.34
CA GLY A 93 17.57 -0.34 -3.71
C GLY A 93 17.37 1.08 -4.20
N VAL A 94 18.26 1.96 -3.72
CA VAL A 94 18.90 3.12 -4.36
C VAL A 94 18.03 4.22 -5.01
N TYR A 95 16.74 4.00 -5.32
CA TYR A 95 15.94 4.91 -6.14
C TYR A 95 15.05 5.83 -5.30
N SER A 96 15.15 7.13 -5.56
CA SER A 96 14.22 8.13 -5.03
C SER A 96 13.78 9.07 -6.16
N CYS A 97 12.74 9.86 -5.92
CA CYS A 97 12.27 10.84 -6.89
C CYS A 97 12.06 12.20 -6.22
N TYR A 98 12.23 13.27 -6.99
CA TYR A 98 12.05 14.64 -6.54
C TYR A 98 11.51 15.51 -7.65
N GLU A 99 10.88 16.61 -7.26
CA GLU A 99 10.38 17.65 -8.15
C GLU A 99 11.41 18.76 -8.31
N GLU A 100 11.68 19.16 -9.55
CA GLU A 100 12.48 20.33 -9.91
C GLU A 100 11.70 21.17 -10.92
N GLY A 101 10.99 22.19 -10.44
CA GLY A 101 9.98 22.89 -11.24
C GLY A 101 8.84 21.94 -11.63
N ASP A 102 8.32 22.03 -12.84
CA ASP A 102 7.30 21.11 -13.37
C ASP A 102 7.90 19.79 -13.90
N ARG A 103 9.01 19.32 -13.31
CA ARG A 103 9.69 18.11 -13.75
C ARG A 103 9.92 17.15 -12.60
N LEU A 104 9.46 15.92 -12.79
CA LEU A 104 9.79 14.80 -11.93
C LEU A 104 11.10 14.16 -12.39
N LYS A 105 12.06 14.06 -11.47
CA LYS A 105 13.38 13.45 -11.67
C LYS A 105 13.59 12.29 -10.70
N PHE A 106 14.53 11.43 -11.06
CA PHE A 106 14.88 10.22 -10.30
C PHE A 106 16.35 10.22 -9.93
N ASN A 107 16.65 9.83 -8.69
CA ASN A 107 18.00 9.56 -8.22
C ASN A 107 18.24 8.06 -8.17
N GLY A 108 19.51 7.68 -8.30
CA GLY A 108 19.96 6.31 -8.10
C GLY A 108 19.84 5.38 -9.31
N LEU A 109 19.14 5.79 -10.38
CA LEU A 109 19.04 5.03 -11.62
C LEU A 109 20.38 4.97 -12.35
N ASP A 110 20.76 3.79 -12.83
CA ASP A 110 21.97 3.57 -13.63
C ASP A 110 21.78 4.11 -15.05
N ALA A 111 22.79 4.79 -15.58
CA ALA A 111 22.72 5.49 -16.87
C ALA A 111 22.77 4.59 -18.11
N GLN A 112 23.09 3.31 -17.96
CA GLN A 112 23.12 2.32 -19.03
C GLN A 112 21.96 1.31 -18.93
N THR A 113 21.06 1.52 -17.96
CA THR A 113 19.97 0.60 -17.66
C THR A 113 18.62 1.19 -18.07
N SER A 114 17.84 0.41 -18.81
CA SER A 114 16.44 0.72 -19.11
C SER A 114 15.52 0.25 -17.99
N TYR A 115 14.58 1.10 -17.59
CA TYR A 115 13.60 0.80 -16.55
C TYR A 115 12.17 0.82 -17.10
N ASN A 116 11.32 -0.08 -16.57
CA ASN A 116 9.88 -0.01 -16.76
C ASN A 116 9.28 0.92 -15.70
N LEU A 117 8.77 2.06 -16.14
CA LEU A 117 8.18 3.08 -15.30
C LEU A 117 6.67 3.13 -15.52
N ARG A 118 5.90 3.15 -14.43
CA ARG A 118 4.46 3.38 -14.43
C ARG A 118 4.10 4.36 -13.33
N ILE A 119 3.20 5.30 -13.59
CA ILE A 119 2.76 6.29 -12.59
C ILE A 119 1.25 6.27 -12.53
N PHE A 120 0.74 6.19 -11.30
CA PHE A 120 -0.67 6.15 -11.00
C PHE A 120 -1.05 7.37 -10.14
N ASN A 121 -2.23 7.93 -10.40
CA ASN A 121 -2.81 8.95 -9.53
C ASN A 121 -3.49 8.32 -8.29
N VAL A 122 -4.01 9.16 -7.39
CA VAL A 122 -4.72 8.72 -6.17
C VAL A 122 -5.93 7.82 -6.42
N SER A 123 -6.57 7.93 -7.59
CA SER A 123 -7.70 7.08 -7.98
C SER A 123 -7.24 5.72 -8.54
N GLY A 124 -5.94 5.43 -8.52
CA GLY A 124 -5.35 4.23 -9.11
C GLY A 124 -5.30 4.23 -10.64
N SER A 125 -5.58 5.36 -11.29
CA SER A 125 -5.53 5.47 -12.75
C SER A 125 -4.07 5.61 -13.21
N LEU A 126 -3.66 4.80 -14.20
CA LEU A 126 -2.36 4.93 -14.86
C LEU A 126 -2.34 6.21 -15.70
N ILE A 127 -1.47 7.15 -15.34
CA ILE A 127 -1.34 8.46 -16.02
C ILE A 127 -0.06 8.57 -16.84
N TYR A 128 0.92 7.70 -16.61
CA TYR A 128 2.17 7.67 -17.36
C TYR A 128 2.74 6.25 -17.41
N THR A 129 3.31 5.87 -18.55
CA THR A 129 4.05 4.61 -18.72
C THR A 129 5.24 4.80 -19.67
N ALA A 130 6.36 4.17 -19.37
CA ALA A 130 7.53 4.11 -20.23
C ALA A 130 8.29 2.79 -20.02
N GLU A 131 8.52 2.01 -21.08
CA GLU A 131 9.15 0.69 -20.97
C GLU A 131 10.68 0.71 -21.11
N GLN A 132 11.24 1.86 -21.48
CA GLN A 132 12.68 2.09 -21.71
C GLN A 132 13.12 3.42 -21.07
N PHE A 133 12.66 3.69 -19.86
CA PHE A 133 13.01 4.92 -19.15
C PHE A 133 14.49 4.91 -18.75
N GLN A 134 15.18 6.03 -18.96
CA GLN A 134 16.61 6.21 -18.68
C GLN A 134 16.82 7.27 -17.58
N SER A 135 17.94 7.18 -16.85
CA SER A 135 18.23 8.09 -15.73
C SER A 135 18.35 9.58 -16.10
N SER A 136 18.68 9.88 -17.37
CA SER A 136 18.77 11.26 -17.88
C SER A 136 17.42 11.88 -18.22
N GLN A 137 16.36 11.07 -18.27
CA GLN A 137 15.03 11.53 -18.63
C GLN A 137 14.31 12.14 -17.43
N SER A 138 13.37 13.02 -17.71
CA SER A 138 12.48 13.62 -16.71
C SER A 138 11.07 13.69 -17.28
N ILE A 139 10.10 13.73 -16.38
CA ILE A 139 8.68 13.68 -16.74
C ILE A 139 8.08 15.05 -16.46
N ASP A 140 7.40 15.60 -17.46
CA ASP A 140 6.64 16.84 -17.31
C ASP A 140 5.43 16.58 -16.41
N THR A 141 5.32 17.34 -15.33
CA THR A 141 4.24 17.27 -14.35
C THR A 141 3.40 18.55 -14.32
N SER A 142 3.56 19.47 -15.29
CA SER A 142 2.86 20.76 -15.34
C SER A 142 1.33 20.63 -15.34
N LEU A 143 0.81 19.57 -15.95
CA LEU A 143 -0.63 19.29 -16.03
C LEU A 143 -1.15 18.43 -14.87
N TRP A 144 -0.27 18.00 -13.96
CA TRP A 144 -0.64 17.15 -12.85
C TRP A 144 -1.18 18.01 -11.71
N SER A 145 -2.32 17.61 -11.15
CA SER A 145 -2.83 18.25 -9.95
C SER A 145 -1.91 17.98 -8.75
N ALA A 146 -1.83 18.92 -7.82
CA ALA A 146 -1.17 18.68 -6.54
C ALA A 146 -1.81 17.46 -5.84
N GLY A 147 -0.99 16.64 -5.19
CA GLY A 147 -1.45 15.41 -4.56
C GLY A 147 -0.47 14.25 -4.61
N VAL A 148 -0.96 13.07 -4.24
CA VAL A 148 -0.15 11.85 -4.10
C VAL A 148 -0.17 11.04 -5.41
N TYR A 149 0.99 10.55 -5.79
CA TYR A 149 1.18 9.65 -6.93
C TYR A 149 1.96 8.42 -6.49
N LEU A 150 1.62 7.27 -7.08
CA LEU A 150 2.37 6.04 -6.92
C LEU A 150 3.19 5.81 -8.17
N ILE A 151 4.51 5.79 -8.03
CA ILE A 151 5.44 5.52 -9.12
C ILE A 151 5.98 4.11 -8.95
N SER A 152 5.92 3.29 -10.00
CA SER A 152 6.48 1.94 -10.01
C SER A 152 7.66 1.89 -10.98
N ILE A 153 8.85 1.58 -10.47
CA ILE A 153 10.07 1.32 -11.25
C ILE A 153 10.37 -0.17 -11.18
N ASN A 154 10.28 -0.90 -12.28
CA ASN A 154 10.46 -2.37 -12.31
C ASN A 154 9.64 -3.09 -11.21
N ASN A 155 8.38 -2.69 -11.05
CA ASN A 155 7.45 -3.17 -10.01
C ASN A 155 7.84 -2.82 -8.55
N GLN A 156 8.80 -1.92 -8.34
CA GLN A 156 9.11 -1.34 -7.02
C GLN A 156 8.40 0.00 -6.87
N PRO A 157 7.45 0.13 -5.93
CA PRO A 157 6.68 1.35 -5.77
C PRO A 157 7.41 2.42 -4.94
N ILE A 158 7.21 3.68 -5.30
CA ILE A 158 7.71 4.90 -4.65
C ILE A 158 6.52 5.86 -4.53
N LYS A 159 6.31 6.42 -3.33
CA LYS A 159 5.34 7.48 -3.12
C LYS A 159 5.94 8.82 -3.51
N PHE A 160 5.24 9.57 -4.36
CA PHE A 160 5.57 10.94 -4.72
C PHE A 160 4.43 11.88 -4.32
N VAL A 161 4.78 13.06 -3.81
CA VAL A 161 3.81 14.10 -3.44
C VAL A 161 4.14 15.36 -4.22
N LYS A 162 3.30 15.70 -5.20
CA LYS A 162 3.40 16.96 -5.96
C LYS A 162 2.85 18.10 -5.10
N GLN A 163 3.63 19.16 -4.95
CA GLN A 163 3.23 20.38 -4.22
C GLN A 163 2.43 21.34 -5.11
#